data_AF-A0A1G9WYT1-F1
#
_entry.id   AF-A0A1G9WYT1-F1
#
_cell.length_a   1.000
_cell.length_b   1.000
_cell.length_c   1.000
_cell.angle_alpha   90.00
_cell.angle_beta   90.00
_cell.angle_gamma   90.00
#
_symmetry.space_group_name_H-M   'P 1'
#
loop_
_entity.id
_entity.type
_entity.pdbx_description
1 polymer ?
#
loop_
_entity_poly.entity_id
_entity_poly.type
_entity_poly.pdbx_seq_one_letter_code
_entity_poly.pdbx_strand_id
1 'polypeptide(L)'
;MEQRKRGRKRLGNNKRYHNVMLRFNDKEYDKLRLICESYHLDILERGTISPLLRRLVLQQEAEEKERLPDTSNLAYHINKIGNNINQLVKIAHHKNLRSPNSSLEPEIKRSNELLYTLLEITMELFTR
;
A
#
# COMPACT_ATOMS: atom_id res chain seq x y z
N MET A 1 49.96 -40.99 -3.36
CA MET A 1 49.44 -39.63 -3.64
C MET A 1 48.10 -39.79 -4.34
N GLU A 2 46.98 -39.54 -3.66
CA GLU A 2 45.65 -39.67 -4.28
C GLU A 2 45.38 -38.49 -5.21
N GLN A 3 44.94 -38.81 -6.45
CA GLN A 3 44.61 -37.85 -7.48
C GLN A 3 43.52 -36.89 -6.99
N ARG A 4 43.86 -35.59 -6.86
CA ARG A 4 42.90 -34.53 -6.53
C ARG A 4 41.92 -34.38 -7.69
N LYS A 5 40.74 -35.01 -7.58
CA LYS A 5 39.62 -34.86 -8.53
C LYS A 5 39.27 -33.38 -8.67
N ARG A 6 39.63 -32.78 -9.81
CA ARG A 6 39.20 -31.43 -10.23
C ARG A 6 37.70 -31.50 -10.55
N GLY A 7 36.87 -31.20 -9.56
CA GLY A 7 35.42 -31.15 -9.70
C GLY A 7 34.81 -30.17 -8.70
N ARG A 8 33.56 -29.77 -8.96
CA ARG A 8 32.79 -28.89 -8.06
C ARG A 8 32.74 -29.52 -6.66
N LYS A 9 33.20 -28.79 -5.64
CA LYS A 9 33.15 -29.19 -4.23
C LYS A 9 31.75 -29.73 -3.91
N ARG A 10 31.67 -30.98 -3.44
CA ARG A 10 30.41 -31.58 -2.96
C ARG A 10 29.81 -30.63 -1.92
N LEU A 11 28.57 -30.19 -2.12
CA LEU A 11 27.89 -29.37 -1.11
C LEU A 11 27.74 -30.23 0.15
N GLY A 12 28.40 -29.84 1.23
CA GLY A 12 28.15 -30.45 2.54
C GLY A 12 26.73 -30.16 2.99
N ASN A 13 26.18 -31.04 3.85
CA ASN A 13 24.80 -31.01 4.32
C ASN A 13 24.36 -29.69 4.98
N ASN A 14 25.31 -28.80 5.32
CA ASN A 14 25.05 -27.61 6.10
C ASN A 14 24.94 -26.32 5.27
N LYS A 15 25.19 -26.34 3.95
CA LYS A 15 25.24 -25.09 3.17
C LYS A 15 23.85 -24.50 2.88
N ARG A 16 22.82 -25.34 2.75
CA ARG A 16 21.43 -24.95 2.43
C ARG A 16 20.47 -25.98 3.03
N TYR A 17 19.99 -25.73 4.25
CA TYR A 17 19.18 -26.66 5.02
C TYR A 17 17.71 -26.22 5.19
N HIS A 18 17.42 -24.92 4.99
CA HIS A 18 16.06 -24.40 4.98
C HIS A 18 15.41 -24.61 3.61
N ASN A 19 14.24 -25.25 3.59
CA ASN A 19 13.49 -25.55 2.39
C ASN A 19 12.20 -24.72 2.33
N VAL A 20 11.86 -24.21 1.15
CA VAL A 20 10.60 -23.53 0.85
C VAL A 20 9.95 -24.25 -0.32
N MET A 21 8.69 -24.64 -0.17
CA MET A 21 7.91 -25.22 -1.26
C MET A 21 7.02 -24.15 -1.90
N LEU A 22 7.18 -23.95 -3.21
CA LEU A 22 6.32 -23.07 -4.01
C LEU A 22 5.42 -23.94 -4.88
N ARG A 23 4.13 -23.62 -4.91
CA ARG A 23 3.15 -24.23 -5.80
C ARG A 23 2.81 -23.23 -6.89
N PHE A 24 2.76 -23.70 -8.13
CA PHE A 24 2.40 -22.91 -9.30
C PHE A 24 1.18 -23.54 -9.96
N ASN A 25 0.28 -22.72 -10.47
CA ASN A 25 -0.69 -23.18 -11.47
C ASN A 25 -0.04 -23.25 -12.86
N ASP A 26 -0.72 -23.83 -13.85
CA ASP A 26 -0.17 -24.04 -15.19
C ASP A 26 0.32 -22.74 -15.84
N LYS A 27 -0.47 -21.66 -15.74
CA LYS A 27 -0.11 -20.35 -16.31
C LYS A 27 1.12 -19.72 -15.64
N GLU A 28 1.25 -19.87 -14.33
CA GLU A 28 2.41 -19.38 -13.58
C GLU A 28 3.66 -20.21 -13.92
N TYR A 29 3.48 -21.52 -14.09
CA TYR A 29 4.55 -22.42 -14.49
C TYR A 29 5.05 -22.12 -15.91
N ASP A 30 4.15 -21.82 -16.84
CA ASP A 30 4.52 -21.39 -18.20
C ASP A 30 5.32 -20.09 -18.19
N LYS A 31 4.95 -19.12 -17.33
CA LYS A 31 5.76 -17.90 -17.14
C LYS A 31 7.15 -18.22 -16.61
N LEU A 32 7.24 -19.12 -15.63
CA LEU A 32 8.53 -19.57 -15.08
C LEU A 32 9.39 -20.20 -16.19
N ARG A 33 8.79 -21.02 -17.05
CA ARG A 33 9.46 -21.65 -18.19
C ARG A 33 10.00 -20.61 -19.18
N LEU A 34 9.19 -19.63 -19.57
CA LEU A 34 9.62 -18.53 -20.44
C LEU A 34 10.80 -17.75 -19.85
N ILE A 35 10.78 -17.51 -18.53
CA ILE A 35 11.90 -16.86 -17.83
C ILE A 35 13.15 -17.73 -17.93
N CYS A 36 13.06 -19.04 -17.68
CA CYS A 36 14.19 -19.95 -17.84
C CYS A 36 14.75 -19.95 -19.27
N GLU A 37 13.88 -20.04 -20.27
CA GLU A 37 14.25 -20.01 -21.69
C GLU A 37 14.95 -18.69 -22.06
N SER A 38 14.53 -17.55 -21.50
CA SER A 38 15.19 -16.25 -21.73
C SER A 38 16.65 -16.23 -21.25
N TYR A 39 16.98 -17.01 -20.19
CA TYR A 39 18.35 -17.21 -19.72
C TYR A 39 19.06 -18.40 -20.39
N HIS A 40 18.46 -18.99 -21.43
CA HIS A 40 18.95 -20.19 -22.12
C HIS A 40 19.12 -21.38 -21.17
N LEU A 41 18.21 -21.50 -20.21
CA LEU A 41 18.19 -22.55 -19.20
C LEU A 41 17.03 -23.52 -19.45
N ASP A 42 17.30 -24.82 -19.34
CA ASP A 42 16.25 -25.84 -19.38
C ASP A 42 15.67 -26.06 -17.97
N ILE A 43 14.36 -25.82 -17.84
CA ILE A 43 13.58 -26.01 -16.62
C ILE A 43 13.56 -27.48 -16.14
N LEU A 44 13.68 -28.43 -17.06
CA LEU A 44 13.68 -29.87 -16.76
C LEU A 44 15.01 -30.33 -16.15
N GLU A 45 16.09 -29.56 -16.34
CA GLU A 45 17.39 -29.90 -15.78
C GLU A 45 17.43 -29.74 -14.26
N ARG A 46 17.99 -30.76 -13.61
CA ARG A 46 18.13 -30.78 -12.16
C ARG A 46 19.04 -29.63 -11.70
N GLY A 47 18.48 -28.74 -10.90
CA GLY A 47 19.23 -27.65 -10.30
C GLY A 47 19.23 -26.37 -11.12
N THR A 48 18.34 -26.24 -12.11
CA THR A 48 18.09 -24.97 -12.82
C THR A 48 17.17 -24.04 -12.03
N ILE A 49 16.01 -24.55 -11.60
CA ILE A 49 14.96 -23.74 -10.97
C ILE A 49 15.39 -23.17 -9.61
N SER A 50 15.98 -23.99 -8.74
CA SER A 50 16.27 -23.54 -7.37
C SER A 50 17.31 -22.41 -7.32
N PRO A 51 18.41 -22.43 -8.10
CA PRO A 51 19.31 -21.29 -8.20
C PRO A 51 18.70 -20.06 -8.85
N LEU A 52 17.87 -20.23 -9.88
CA LEU A 52 17.18 -19.14 -10.57
C LEU A 52 16.21 -18.42 -9.63
N LEU A 53 15.30 -19.15 -8.98
CA LEU A 53 14.36 -18.59 -8.00
C LEU A 53 15.08 -17.91 -6.84
N ARG A 54 16.14 -18.53 -6.31
CA ARG A 54 16.93 -17.90 -5.23
C ARG A 54 17.57 -16.61 -5.72
N ARG A 55 18.09 -16.58 -6.95
CA ARG A 55 18.70 -15.37 -7.52
C ARG A 55 17.65 -14.29 -7.68
N LEU A 56 16.49 -14.60 -8.24
CA LEU A 56 15.38 -13.65 -8.41
C LEU A 56 14.93 -13.06 -7.06
N VAL A 57 14.68 -13.91 -6.06
CA VAL A 57 14.22 -13.47 -4.73
C VAL A 57 15.29 -12.67 -3.98
N LEU A 58 16.57 -13.01 -4.11
CA LEU A 58 17.66 -12.30 -3.40
C LEU A 58 18.15 -11.05 -4.12
N GLN A 59 17.96 -10.96 -5.45
CA GLN A 59 18.44 -9.83 -6.26
C GLN A 59 17.34 -8.86 -6.68
N GLN A 60 16.06 -9.24 -6.61
CA GLN A 60 15.01 -8.23 -6.66
C GLN A 60 15.14 -7.38 -5.41
N GLU A 61 15.61 -6.14 -5.60
CA GLU A 61 15.12 -5.05 -4.78
C GLU A 61 13.60 -5.16 -4.86
N ALA A 62 12.95 -5.36 -3.71
CA ALA A 62 11.51 -5.29 -3.68
C ALA A 62 11.17 -3.87 -4.15
N GLU A 63 10.79 -3.72 -5.41
CA GLU A 63 10.04 -2.55 -5.83
C GLU A 63 8.95 -2.42 -4.77
N GLU A 64 8.94 -1.28 -4.07
CA GLU A 64 7.79 -0.88 -3.26
C GLU A 64 6.62 -0.89 -4.23
N LYS A 65 5.96 -2.05 -4.36
CA LYS A 65 4.71 -2.19 -5.08
C LYS A 65 3.83 -1.09 -4.53
N GLU A 66 3.60 -0.08 -5.38
CA GLU A 66 2.73 1.07 -5.17
C GLU A 66 2.17 1.08 -3.75
N ARG A 67 2.96 1.61 -2.79
CA ARG A 67 2.31 2.09 -1.58
C ARG A 67 1.29 3.09 -2.08
N LEU A 68 0.00 2.79 -1.86
CA LEU A 68 -1.08 3.75 -2.11
C LEU A 68 -0.58 5.11 -1.62
N PRO A 69 -0.77 6.19 -2.40
CA PRO A 69 -0.26 7.51 -2.03
C PRO A 69 -0.65 7.79 -0.59
N ASP A 70 0.27 8.33 0.21
CA ASP A 70 0.05 8.50 1.64
C ASP A 70 -1.20 9.37 1.90
N THR A 71 -2.32 8.71 2.18
CA THR A 71 -3.61 9.36 2.45
C THR A 71 -3.74 9.78 3.90
N SER A 72 -2.69 9.63 4.72
CA SER A 72 -2.74 9.97 6.16
C SER A 72 -3.13 11.44 6.39
N ASN A 73 -2.62 12.35 5.55
CA ASN A 73 -2.94 13.77 5.64
C ASN A 73 -4.39 14.05 5.24
N LEU A 74 -4.88 13.41 4.16
CA LEU A 74 -6.29 13.52 3.75
C LEU A 74 -7.23 12.95 4.82
N ALA A 75 -6.91 11.78 5.38
CA ALA A 75 -7.67 11.16 6.46
C ALA A 75 -7.68 12.04 7.72
N TYR A 76 -6.56 12.69 8.05
CA TYR A 76 -6.46 13.64 9.17
C TYR A 76 -7.42 14.84 8.98
N HIS A 77 -7.44 15.43 7.79
CA HIS A 77 -8.33 16.55 7.48
C HIS A 77 -9.81 16.13 7.47
N ILE A 78 -10.14 14.97 6.88
CA ILE A 78 -11.50 14.42 6.91
C ILE A 78 -11.96 14.16 8.35
N ASN A 79 -11.09 13.61 9.20
CA ASN A 79 -11.40 13.39 10.61
C ASN A 79 -11.65 14.70 11.37
N LYS A 80 -10.88 15.76 11.10
CA LYS A 80 -11.14 17.09 11.68
C LYS A 80 -12.49 17.65 11.23
N ILE A 81 -12.84 17.52 9.95
CA ILE A 81 -14.14 17.97 9.42
C ILE A 81 -15.28 17.18 10.09
N GLY A 82 -15.16 15.85 10.16
CA GLY A 82 -16.14 14.99 10.82
C GLY A 82 -16.34 15.34 12.31
N ASN A 83 -15.26 15.65 13.02
CA ASN A 83 -15.34 16.09 14.42
C ASN A 83 -16.07 17.42 14.58
N ASN A 84 -15.80 18.41 13.71
CA ASN A 84 -16.49 19.70 13.76
C ASN A 84 -17.99 19.54 13.45
N ILE A 85 -18.35 18.72 12.46
CA ILE A 85 -19.75 18.41 12.13
C ILE A 85 -20.44 17.76 13.34
N ASN A 86 -19.80 16.77 13.98
CA ASN A 86 -20.36 16.10 15.14
C ASN A 86 -20.58 17.07 16.32
N GLN A 87 -19.67 18.04 16.52
CA GLN A 87 -19.84 19.09 17.53
C GLN A 87 -21.03 20.00 17.20
N LEU A 88 -21.18 20.44 15.95
CA LEU A 88 -22.31 21.26 15.52
C LEU A 88 -23.65 20.53 15.71
N VAL A 89 -23.73 19.25 15.34
CA VAL A 89 -24.93 18.41 15.53
C VAL A 89 -25.27 18.28 17.01
N LYS A 90 -24.28 18.03 17.87
CA LYS A 90 -24.49 17.97 19.33
C LYS A 90 -24.98 19.29 19.90
N ILE A 91 -24.42 20.42 19.46
CA ILE A 91 -24.86 21.75 19.90
C ILE A 91 -26.29 22.02 19.44
N ALA A 92 -26.62 21.74 18.18
CA ALA A 92 -27.96 21.91 17.64
C ALA A 92 -28.97 21.05 18.40
N HIS A 93 -28.64 19.79 18.67
CA HIS A 93 -29.47 18.87 19.45
C HIS A 93 -29.64 19.35 20.91
N HIS A 94 -28.55 19.75 21.58
CA HIS A 94 -28.62 20.29 22.95
C HIS A 94 -29.40 21.60 23.04
N LYS A 95 -29.30 22.49 22.04
CA LYS A 95 -30.08 23.74 21.99
C LYS A 95 -31.56 23.47 21.75
N ASN A 96 -31.90 22.55 20.84
CA ASN A 96 -33.27 22.14 20.57
C ASN A 96 -33.93 21.52 21.83
N LEU A 97 -33.18 20.71 22.58
CA LEU A 97 -33.62 20.16 23.87
C LEU A 97 -33.81 21.23 24.97
N ARG A 98 -33.03 22.32 24.97
CA ARG A 98 -33.09 23.37 26.00
C ARG A 98 -34.11 24.47 25.71
N SER A 99 -34.44 24.71 24.44
CA SER A 99 -35.45 25.69 24.03
C SER A 99 -36.11 25.26 22.72
N PRO A 100 -37.20 24.47 22.76
CA PRO A 100 -37.86 23.94 21.57
C PRO A 100 -38.50 25.03 20.68
N ASN A 101 -38.53 26.29 21.14
CA ASN A 101 -39.11 27.44 20.44
C ASN A 101 -38.07 28.50 20.03
N SER A 102 -36.77 28.32 20.29
CA SER A 102 -35.76 29.23 19.76
C SER A 102 -35.46 28.88 18.31
N SER A 103 -35.93 29.71 17.37
CA SER A 103 -35.59 29.58 15.95
C SER A 103 -34.07 29.60 15.78
N LEU A 104 -33.50 28.53 15.21
CA LEU A 104 -32.08 28.44 14.82
C LEU A 104 -31.79 29.16 13.49
N GLU A 105 -32.81 29.63 12.79
CA GLU A 105 -32.66 30.29 11.48
C GLU A 105 -31.68 31.47 11.48
N PRO A 106 -31.68 32.41 12.44
CA PRO A 106 -30.75 33.54 12.40
C PRO A 106 -29.29 33.10 12.62
N GLU A 107 -29.07 32.06 13.43
CA GLU A 107 -27.74 31.51 13.71
C GLU A 107 -27.20 30.72 12.51
N ILE A 108 -28.05 29.92 11.88
CA ILE A 108 -27.72 29.18 10.64
C ILE A 108 -27.45 30.16 9.49
N LYS A 109 -28.28 31.20 9.34
CA LYS A 109 -28.08 32.24 8.32
C LYS A 109 -26.74 32.96 8.51
N ARG A 110 -26.41 33.35 9.74
CA ARG A 110 -25.13 33.99 10.07
C ARG A 110 -23.94 33.06 9.81
N SER A 111 -24.09 31.76 10.13
CA SER A 111 -23.05 30.77 9.88
C SER A 111 -22.83 30.57 8.37
N ASN A 112 -23.89 30.54 7.57
CA ASN A 112 -23.79 30.42 6.12
C ASN A 112 -23.16 31.67 5.49
N GLU A 113 -23.52 32.88 5.95
CA GLU A 113 -22.89 34.12 5.50
C GLU A 113 -21.36 34.10 5.72
N LEU A 114 -20.91 33.67 6.91
CA LEU A 114 -19.48 33.58 7.22
C LEU A 114 -18.75 32.51 6.38
N LEU A 115 -19.40 31.39 6.10
CA LEU A 115 -18.84 30.35 5.23
C LEU A 115 -18.68 30.84 3.78
N TYR A 116 -19.65 31.62 3.28
CA TYR A 116 -19.54 32.27 1.97
C TYR A 116 -18.38 33.25 1.92
N THR A 117 -18.20 34.09 2.94
CA THR A 117 -17.07 35.02 3.02
C THR A 117 -15.73 34.29 3.04
N LEU A 118 -15.63 33.17 3.77
CA LEU A 118 -14.42 32.35 3.78
C LEU A 118 -14.15 31.72 2.39
N LEU A 119 -15.18 31.25 1.71
CA LEU A 119 -15.06 30.74 0.34
C LEU A 119 -14.54 31.80 -0.62
N GLU A 120 -15.08 33.02 -0.58
CA GLU A 120 -14.62 34.14 -1.41
C GLU A 120 -13.15 34.45 -1.16
N ILE A 121 -12.74 34.60 0.11
CA ILE A 121 -11.34 34.84 0.47
C ILE A 121 -10.43 33.71 -0.03
N THR A 122 -10.84 32.45 0.14
CA THR A 122 -10.03 31.32 -0.33
C THR A 122 -9.96 31.28 -1.86
N MET A 123 -11.04 31.60 -2.58
CA MET A 123 -11.04 31.69 -4.04
C MET A 123 -10.12 32.81 -4.54
N GLU A 124 -10.16 34.01 -3.94
CA GLU A 124 -9.28 35.13 -4.31
C GLU A 124 -7.79 34.83 -4.08
N LEU A 125 -7.47 34.03 -3.06
CA LEU A 125 -6.10 33.59 -2.78
C LEU A 125 -5.60 32.53 -3.77
N PHE A 126 -6.50 31.76 -4.39
CA PHE A 126 -6.16 30.72 -5.38
C PHE A 126 -6.10 31.26 -6.83
N THR A 127 -6.65 32.44 -7.12
CA THR A 127 -6.61 33.09 -8.46
C THR A 127 -5.53 34.15 -8.61
N ARG A 128 -4.66 34.35 -7.60
CA ARG A 128 -3.39 35.09 -7.72
C ARG A 128 -2.21 34.13 -7.85
#